data_AF-A0A9J5X8G5-F1
#
_entry.id   AF-A0A9J5X8G5-F1
#
_cell.length_a   1.000
_cell.length_b   1.000
_cell.length_c   1.000
_cell.angle_alpha   90.00
_cell.angle_beta   90.00
_cell.angle_gamma   90.00
#
_symmetry.space_group_name_H-M   'P 1'
#
loop_
_entity.id
_entity.type
_entity.pdbx_description
1 polymer ?
#
loop_
_entity_poly.entity_id
_entity_poly.type
_entity_poly.pdbx_seq_one_letter_code
_entity_poly.pdbx_strand_id
1 'polypeptide(L)' 'MLQGTREFFEQDVEVKKQYYTRDTTKRVIDTSNFDLYSPSVPAANWGDTLFCLMAPDPPSPKELPTACG' A
#
# COMPACT_ATOMS: atom_id res chain seq x y z
N MET A 1 10.29 5.29 9.61
CA MET A 1 8.90 5.04 9.16
C MET A 1 8.30 6.23 8.42
N LEU A 2 8.06 7.40 9.03
CA LEU A 2 7.43 8.54 8.33
C LEU A 2 8.19 9.00 7.07
N GLN A 3 9.52 9.07 7.14
CA GLN A 3 10.35 9.44 5.99
C GLN A 3 10.18 8.45 4.83
N GLY A 4 10.29 7.15 5.08
CA GLY A 4 10.13 6.14 4.05
C GLY A 4 8.72 6.10 3.43
N THR A 5 7.69 6.35 4.23
CA THR A 5 6.31 6.52 3.72
C THR A 5 6.21 7.72 2.78
N ARG A 6 6.79 8.86 3.16
CA ARG A 6 6.80 10.05 2.31
C ARG A 6 7.57 9.80 1.00
N GLU A 7 8.77 9.24 1.11
CA GLU A 7 9.61 8.90 -0.04
C GLU A 7 8.89 7.93 -0.98
N PHE A 8 8.19 6.93 -0.46
CA PHE A 8 7.38 6.01 -1.28
C PHE A 8 6.29 6.74 -2.07
N PHE A 9 5.50 7.61 -1.42
CA PHE A 9 4.39 8.28 -2.11
C PHE A 9 4.84 9.36 -3.12
N GLU A 10 6.03 9.93 -2.93
CA GLU A 10 6.67 10.88 -3.86
C GLU A 10 7.32 10.19 -5.09
N GLN A 11 7.42 8.85 -5.13
CA GLN A 11 7.96 8.12 -6.28
C GLN A 11 7.04 8.14 -7.52
N ASP A 12 7.65 7.81 -8.66
CA ASP A 12 6.95 7.61 -9.93
C ASP A 12 5.82 6.57 -9.79
N VAL A 13 4.72 6.81 -10.50
CA VAL A 13 3.54 5.95 -10.48
C VAL A 13 3.86 4.51 -10.90
N GLU A 14 4.84 4.29 -11.78
CA GLU A 14 5.25 2.96 -12.21
C GLU A 14 5.88 2.15 -11.07
N VAL A 15 6.53 2.81 -10.10
CA VAL A 15 7.05 2.13 -8.90
C VAL A 15 5.89 1.74 -7.98
N LYS A 16 4.97 2.67 -7.71
CA LYS A 16 3.81 2.41 -6.83
C LYS A 16 2.89 1.31 -7.40
N LYS A 17 2.71 1.27 -8.72
CA LYS A 17 1.95 0.21 -9.42
C LYS A 17 2.46 -1.21 -9.18
N GLN A 18 3.73 -1.38 -8.83
CA GLN A 18 4.27 -2.70 -8.48
C GLN A 18 3.64 -3.27 -7.20
N TYR A 19 3.16 -2.39 -6.33
CA TYR A 19 2.52 -2.72 -5.06
C TYR A 19 1.00 -2.55 -5.13
N TYR A 20 0.47 -1.90 -6.17
CA TYR A 20 -0.96 -1.64 -6.30
C TYR A 20 -1.74 -2.93 -6.49
N THR A 21 -2.63 -3.23 -5.55
CA THR A 21 -3.51 -4.39 -5.64
C THR A 21 -4.72 -4.24 -4.72
N ARG A 22 -5.82 -4.94 -5.06
CA ARG A 22 -6.96 -5.15 -4.16
C ARG A 22 -7.01 -6.58 -3.60
N ASP A 23 -6.03 -7.40 -3.93
CA ASP A 23 -5.84 -8.74 -3.36
C ASP A 23 -5.30 -8.63 -1.94
N THR A 24 -6.17 -8.82 -0.96
CA THR A 24 -5.85 -8.73 0.47
C THR A 24 -5.01 -9.91 0.98
N THR A 25 -4.72 -10.90 0.13
CA THR A 25 -3.78 -11.99 0.48
C THR A 25 -2.31 -11.58 0.31
N LYS A 26 -2.04 -10.45 -0.36
CA LYS A 26 -0.69 -9.90 -0.49
C LYS A 26 -0.23 -9.25 0.81
N ARG A 27 1.08 -9.38 1.10
CA ARG A 27 1.68 -8.85 2.33
C ARG A 27 1.97 -7.35 2.30
N VAL A 28 2.29 -6.82 1.13
CA VAL A 28 2.53 -5.39 0.90
C VAL A 28 1.56 -4.92 -0.17
N ILE A 29 0.77 -3.91 0.14
CA ILE A 29 -0.33 -3.45 -0.69
C ILE A 29 -0.30 -1.93 -0.73
N ASP A 30 -0.15 -1.36 -1.93
CA ASP A 30 -0.57 0.01 -2.19
C ASP A 30 -2.02 0.00 -2.67
N THR A 31 -2.83 0.93 -2.19
CA THR A 31 -4.21 1.09 -2.62
C THR A 31 -4.60 2.55 -2.62
N SER A 32 -5.41 2.91 -3.61
CA SER A 32 -6.10 4.20 -3.69
C SER A 32 -7.58 3.95 -3.48
N ASN A 33 -8.22 4.75 -2.63
CA ASN A 33 -9.63 4.64 -2.28
C ASN A 33 -9.97 3.23 -1.78
N PHE A 34 -9.40 2.84 -0.64
CA PHE A 34 -9.49 1.47 -0.09
C PHE A 34 -10.90 0.85 -0.11
N ASP A 35 -11.92 1.67 0.15
CA ASP A 35 -13.32 1.28 0.25
C ASP A 35 -14.14 1.44 -1.03
N LEU A 36 -13.51 1.75 -2.18
CA LEU A 36 -14.19 2.15 -3.43
C LEU A 36 -15.30 1.20 -3.90
N TYR A 37 -15.18 -0.10 -3.61
CA TYR A 37 -16.14 -1.13 -4.01
C TYR A 37 -16.94 -1.72 -2.84
N SER A 38 -16.86 -1.12 -1.65
CA SER A 38 -17.65 -1.55 -0.51
C SER A 38 -19.10 -1.05 -0.66
N PRO A 39 -20.11 -1.92 -0.70
CA PRO A 39 -21.50 -1.51 -0.85
C PRO A 39 -22.04 -0.72 0.34
N SER A 40 -21.38 -0.80 1.50
CA SER A 40 -21.72 -0.03 2.70
C SER A 40 -21.13 1.38 2.73
N VAL A 41 -20.31 1.75 1.73
CA VAL A 41 -19.58 3.02 1.72
C VAL A 41 -20.18 3.93 0.65
N PRO A 42 -20.81 5.06 1.05
CA PRO A 42 -21.63 5.87 0.15
C PRO A 42 -20.82 6.79 -0.77
N ALA A 43 -19.52 6.94 -0.52
CA ALA A 43 -18.62 7.78 -1.31
C ALA A 43 -17.18 7.26 -1.19
N ALA A 44 -16.39 7.45 -2.25
CA ALA A 44 -14.97 7.11 -2.20
C ALA A 44 -14.23 7.98 -1.16
N ASN A 45 -13.34 7.36 -0.38
CA ASN A 45 -12.36 8.14 0.36
C ASN A 45 -11.34 8.79 -0.59
N TRP A 46 -10.77 9.93 -0.20
CA TRP A 46 -9.69 10.60 -0.96
C TRP A 46 -8.37 10.34 -0.25
N GLY A 47 -7.66 9.30 -0.68
CA GLY A 47 -6.34 8.99 -0.14
C GLY A 47 -5.75 7.70 -0.68
N ASP A 48 -4.42 7.67 -0.67
CA ASP A 48 -3.64 6.47 -0.94
C ASP A 48 -3.13 5.89 0.38
N THR A 49 -2.94 4.58 0.43
CA THR A 49 -2.50 3.88 1.63
C THR A 49 -1.59 2.72 1.27
N LEU A 50 -0.46 2.64 1.96
CA LEU A 50 0.47 1.52 1.90
C LEU A 50 0.26 0.67 3.16
N PHE A 51 -0.20 -0.57 2.96
CA PHE A 51 -0.33 -1.56 4.01
C PHE A 51 0.85 -2.55 3.97
N CYS A 52 1.31 -2.93 5.15
CA CYS A 52 2.29 -3.98 5.34
C CYS A 52 1.82 -4.93 6.45
N LEU A 53 1.43 -6.14 6.08
CA LEU A 53 1.01 -7.18 7.02
C LEU A 53 2.25 -7.81 7.66
N MET A 54 2.51 -7.46 8.92
CA MET A 54 3.72 -7.89 9.65
C MET A 54 3.56 -9.21 10.42
N ALA A 55 2.34 -9.72 10.57
CA ALA A 55 2.02 -10.88 11.40
C ALA A 55 1.31 -11.98 10.59
N PRO A 56 1.48 -13.27 10.95
CA PRO A 56 2.38 -13.78 12.00
C PRO A 56 3.86 -13.66 11.63
N ASP A 57 4.16 -13.68 10.33
CA ASP A 57 5.51 -13.59 9.78
C ASP A 57 5.65 -12.32 8.94
N PRO A 58 6.63 -11.45 9.21
CA PRO A 58 6.83 -10.24 8.45
C PRO A 58 7.32 -10.54 7.02
N PRO A 59 7.00 -9.68 6.03
CA PRO A 59 7.56 -9.79 4.70
C PRO A 59 9.07 -9.62 4.74
N SER A 60 9.76 -10.26 3.81
CA SER A 60 11.21 -10.10 3.67
C SER A 60 11.54 -8.66 3.23
N PRO A 61 12.75 -8.14 3.55
CA PRO A 61 13.14 -6.78 3.14
C PRO A 61 13.07 -6.52 1.64
N LYS A 62 13.17 -7.58 0.81
CA LYS A 62 13.06 -7.49 -0.66
C LYS A 62 11.63 -7.31 -1.16
N GLU A 63 10.63 -7.65 -0.34
CA GLU A 63 9.21 -7.46 -0.66
C GLU A 63 8.73 -6.06 -0.29
N LEU A 64 9.47 -5.34 0.55
CA LEU A 64 9.15 -3.96 0.94
C LEU A 64 9.58 -2.98 -0.16
N PRO A 65 8.90 -1.83 -0.32
CA PRO A 65 9.40 -0.75 -1.14
C PRO A 65 10.78 -0.30 -0.64
N THR A 66 11.72 -0.06 -1.54
CA THR A 66 13.09 0.40 -1.20
C THR A 66 13.07 1.63 -0.30
N ALA A 67 12.10 2.54 -0.49
CA ALA A 67 11.92 3.73 0.33
C ALA A 67 11.60 3.42 1.81
N CYS A 68 11.05 2.24 2.10
CA CYS A 68 10.66 1.82 3.46
C CYS A 68 11.72 0.96 4.17
N GLY A 69 12.88 0.73 3.55
CA GLY A 69 14.01 -0.06 4.07
C GLY A 69 14.83 0.63 5.15
#